data_AF-A0AAU6QT76-F1
#
_entry.id   AF-A0AAU6QT76-F1
#
_cell.length_a   1.000
_cell.length_b   1.000
_cell.length_c   1.000
_cell.angle_alpha   90.00
_cell.angle_beta   90.00
_cell.angle_gamma   90.00
#
_symmetry.space_group_name_H-M   'P 1'
#
loop_
_entity.id
_entity.type
_entity.pdbx_description
1 polymer ?
#
loop_
_entity_poly.entity_id
_entity_poly.type
_entity_poly.pdbx_seq_one_letter_code
_entity_poly.pdbx_strand_id
1 'polypeptide(L)'
;MATRKLADLQKEATEARSRLLIGSWDAAHPDVAFRLVSLRELLKRPEDDEINRHVVVATVAALQTYLRGVVVALCNFDNTYRVRAAELLQEKISIKDALGWIGGASVSFGELVAHSATCNSTTDYITWMSALLAGNFHDQLKTAVPELDVRNKKQRPEPIIADVDLLFSRLSDLFRLRHILAHEAASGLQVRNSTVSEMHKCACLLIEGTDAVLWSTAYQSLPLTQTEMNIHAAQLATKAASAMDVELNIGLACASDSTITEWLTKHQAEWMRLCDDWYKNTYGSMQGTMWPSVAGVDRARVIEARTEQIRQWVRVIRPPENNGKQQYCGFGGSFDY
;
A
#
# COMPACT_ATOMS: atom_id res chain seq x y z
N MET A 1 20.09 -17.19 -16.55
CA MET A 1 19.24 -16.14 -15.95
C MET A 1 20.13 -14.93 -15.66
N ALA A 2 19.76 -13.75 -16.14
CA ALA A 2 20.56 -12.54 -15.92
C ALA A 2 20.38 -12.05 -14.48
N THR A 3 21.48 -11.84 -13.77
CA THR A 3 21.46 -11.22 -12.44
C THR A 3 21.23 -9.72 -12.61
N ARG A 4 20.01 -9.25 -12.40
CA ARG A 4 19.70 -7.82 -12.43
C ARG A 4 20.25 -7.18 -11.15
N LYS A 5 20.90 -6.01 -11.27
CA LYS A 5 21.43 -5.32 -10.08
C LYS A 5 20.27 -4.66 -9.34
N LEU A 6 20.23 -4.79 -8.02
CA LEU A 6 19.21 -4.17 -7.19
C LEU A 6 19.17 -2.64 -7.35
N ALA A 7 20.32 -2.01 -7.62
CA ALA A 7 20.40 -0.58 -7.90
C ALA A 7 19.61 -0.16 -9.15
N ASP A 8 19.57 -1.00 -10.18
CA ASP A 8 18.81 -0.72 -11.40
C ASP A 8 17.30 -0.80 -11.13
N LEU A 9 16.87 -1.82 -10.37
CA LEU A 9 15.48 -1.95 -9.91
C LEU A 9 15.03 -0.77 -9.05
N GLN A 10 15.87 -0.31 -8.12
CA GLN A 10 15.58 0.85 -7.27
C GLN A 10 15.43 2.12 -8.10
N LYS A 11 16.30 2.32 -9.09
CA LYS A 11 16.22 3.46 -10.00
C LYS A 11 14.92 3.43 -10.79
N GLU A 12 14.59 2.29 -11.40
CA GLU A 12 13.35 2.11 -12.15
C GLU A 12 12.10 2.31 -11.29
N ALA A 13 12.10 1.81 -10.04
CA ALA A 13 11.01 1.98 -9.08
C ALA A 13 10.82 3.45 -8.71
N THR A 14 11.92 4.16 -8.46
CA THR A 14 11.92 5.60 -8.18
C THR A 14 11.40 6.39 -9.38
N GLU A 15 11.87 6.09 -10.60
CA GLU A 15 11.42 6.74 -11.82
C GLU A 15 9.92 6.50 -12.08
N ALA A 16 9.44 5.26 -11.91
CA ALA A 16 8.03 4.96 -12.08
C ALA A 16 7.16 5.70 -11.06
N ARG A 17 7.55 5.71 -9.78
CA ARG A 17 6.87 6.46 -8.73
C ARG A 17 6.81 7.95 -9.06
N SER A 18 7.89 8.52 -9.59
CA SER A 18 7.96 9.96 -9.93
C SER A 18 6.99 10.39 -11.04
N ARG A 19 6.45 9.45 -11.82
CA ARG A 19 5.47 9.71 -12.89
C ARG A 19 4.02 9.63 -12.40
N LEU A 20 3.78 9.17 -11.18
CA LEU A 20 2.46 9.19 -10.54
C LEU A 20 2.12 10.63 -10.12
N LEU A 21 0.84 10.98 -10.12
CA LEU A 21 0.36 12.33 -9.82
C LEU A 21 0.78 12.80 -8.42
N ILE A 22 0.68 11.90 -7.44
CA ILE A 22 0.96 12.18 -6.01
C ILE A 22 2.36 11.67 -5.63
N GLY A 23 3.13 11.14 -6.59
CA GLY A 23 4.48 10.62 -6.35
C GLY A 23 4.53 9.48 -5.34
N SER A 24 3.43 8.75 -5.16
CA SER A 24 3.30 7.63 -4.21
C SER A 24 2.42 6.53 -4.79
N TRP A 25 2.86 5.28 -4.60
CA TRP A 25 2.10 4.09 -5.01
C TRP A 25 0.84 3.86 -4.20
N ASP A 26 0.81 4.31 -2.93
CA ASP A 26 -0.40 4.26 -2.11
C ASP A 26 -1.53 5.14 -2.68
N ALA A 27 -1.19 6.04 -3.60
CA ALA A 27 -2.10 6.93 -4.30
C ALA A 27 -2.26 6.59 -5.80
N ALA A 28 -1.81 5.41 -6.25
CA ALA A 28 -1.92 5.01 -7.64
C ALA A 28 -3.38 4.74 -8.08
N HIS A 29 -4.28 4.41 -7.14
CA HIS A 29 -5.67 4.08 -7.44
C HIS A 29 -6.45 5.27 -8.04
N PRO A 30 -6.41 6.50 -7.46
CA PRO A 30 -6.91 7.71 -8.11
C PRO A 30 -6.39 7.91 -9.54
N ASP A 31 -5.07 7.75 -9.77
CA ASP A 31 -4.46 7.94 -11.09
C ASP A 31 -5.03 6.97 -12.12
N VAL A 32 -5.19 5.70 -11.74
CA VAL A 32 -5.82 4.67 -12.57
C VAL A 32 -7.28 5.03 -12.87
N ALA A 33 -8.05 5.44 -11.86
CA ALA A 33 -9.45 5.81 -12.03
C ALA A 33 -9.61 7.01 -12.98
N PHE A 34 -8.82 8.07 -12.79
CA PHE A 34 -8.80 9.22 -13.70
C PHE A 34 -8.42 8.82 -15.12
N ARG A 35 -7.43 7.94 -15.28
CA ARG A 35 -7.01 7.45 -16.59
C ARG A 35 -8.13 6.68 -17.28
N LEU A 36 -8.77 5.74 -16.59
CA LEU A 36 -9.86 4.94 -17.17
C LEU A 36 -11.07 5.79 -17.55
N VAL A 37 -11.47 6.74 -16.70
CA VAL A 37 -12.53 7.69 -17.04
C VAL A 37 -12.18 8.49 -18.29
N SER A 38 -10.95 8.99 -18.39
CA SER A 38 -10.49 9.73 -19.57
C SER A 38 -10.54 8.89 -20.85
N LEU A 39 -10.15 7.61 -20.78
CA LEU A 39 -10.22 6.69 -21.91
C LEU A 39 -11.67 6.40 -22.32
N ARG A 40 -12.59 6.27 -21.35
CA ARG A 40 -14.02 6.14 -21.63
C ARG A 40 -14.58 7.35 -22.37
N GLU A 41 -14.17 8.57 -22.00
CA GLU A 41 -14.60 9.77 -22.71
C GLU A 41 -14.03 9.87 -24.14
N LEU A 42 -12.82 9.33 -24.39
CA LEU A 42 -12.30 9.21 -25.75
C LEU A 42 -13.13 8.25 -26.61
N LEU A 43 -13.59 7.14 -26.05
CA LEU A 43 -14.41 6.15 -26.76
C LEU A 43 -15.80 6.67 -27.18
N LYS A 44 -16.30 7.75 -26.55
CA LYS A 44 -17.58 8.39 -26.92
C LYS A 44 -17.48 9.29 -28.16
N ARG A 45 -16.27 9.61 -28.60
CA ARG A 45 -16.04 10.44 -29.80
C ARG A 45 -16.39 9.64 -31.07
N PRO A 46 -16.56 10.31 -32.23
CA PRO A 46 -16.73 9.61 -33.50
C PRO A 46 -15.64 8.55 -33.70
N GLU A 47 -15.99 7.44 -34.35
CA GLU A 47 -15.07 6.32 -34.52
C GLU A 47 -13.77 6.75 -35.21
N ASP A 48 -12.66 6.48 -34.54
CA ASP A 48 -11.31 6.74 -34.99
C ASP A 48 -10.44 5.54 -34.60
N ASP A 49 -9.85 4.88 -35.59
CA ASP A 49 -9.08 3.66 -35.40
C ASP A 49 -7.83 3.90 -34.54
N GLU A 50 -7.15 5.04 -34.69
CA GLU A 50 -5.97 5.37 -33.89
C GLU A 50 -6.34 5.65 -32.42
N ILE A 51 -7.48 6.29 -32.19
CA ILE A 51 -8.01 6.44 -30.83
C ILE A 51 -8.32 5.07 -30.22
N ASN A 52 -8.97 4.17 -30.97
CA ASN A 52 -9.30 2.83 -30.50
C ASN A 52 -8.03 2.03 -30.15
N ARG A 53 -7.01 2.08 -31.01
CA ARG A 53 -5.69 1.46 -30.77
C ARG A 53 -5.02 2.02 -29.52
N HIS A 54 -5.04 3.35 -29.35
CA HIS A 54 -4.50 4.00 -28.15
C HIS A 54 -5.22 3.53 -26.88
N VAL A 55 -6.54 3.45 -26.90
CA VAL A 55 -7.34 3.06 -25.73
C VAL A 55 -7.03 1.62 -25.30
N VAL A 56 -6.81 0.70 -26.24
CA VAL A 56 -6.38 -0.68 -25.92
C VAL A 56 -5.08 -0.69 -25.12
N VAL A 57 -4.03 -0.04 -25.65
CA VAL A 57 -2.71 0.00 -25.01
C VAL A 57 -2.77 0.71 -23.66
N ALA A 58 -3.48 1.83 -23.60
CA ALA A 58 -3.62 2.64 -22.38
C ALA A 58 -4.44 1.93 -21.29
N THR A 59 -5.46 1.15 -21.66
CA THR A 59 -6.25 0.36 -20.70
C THR A 59 -5.39 -0.73 -20.04
N VAL A 60 -4.57 -1.43 -20.83
CA VAL A 60 -3.61 -2.40 -20.27
C VAL A 60 -2.59 -1.72 -19.36
N ALA A 61 -2.06 -0.56 -19.75
CA ALA A 61 -1.14 0.20 -18.90
C ALA A 61 -1.79 0.61 -17.56
N ALA A 62 -3.08 0.98 -17.57
CA ALA A 62 -3.84 1.26 -16.36
C ALA A 62 -4.00 0.03 -15.46
N LEU A 63 -4.34 -1.14 -16.04
CA LEU A 63 -4.40 -2.41 -15.29
C LEU A 63 -3.05 -2.80 -14.67
N GLN A 64 -1.95 -2.64 -15.41
CA GLN A 64 -0.61 -2.90 -14.91
C GLN A 64 -0.24 -1.96 -13.75
N THR A 65 -0.62 -0.68 -13.86
CA THR A 65 -0.40 0.31 -12.79
C THR A 65 -1.23 -0.01 -11.56
N TYR A 66 -2.49 -0.41 -11.74
CA TYR A 66 -3.38 -0.86 -10.67
C TYR A 66 -2.80 -2.06 -9.93
N LEU A 67 -2.42 -3.14 -10.64
CA LEU A 67 -1.83 -4.32 -10.01
C LEU A 67 -0.59 -3.96 -9.20
N ARG A 68 0.29 -3.11 -9.73
CA ARG A 68 1.48 -2.65 -8.99
C ARG A 68 1.10 -1.91 -7.72
N GLY A 69 0.11 -1.00 -7.78
CA GLY A 69 -0.42 -0.32 -6.60
C GLY A 69 -0.95 -1.31 -5.55
N VAL A 70 -1.70 -2.32 -5.98
CA VAL A 70 -2.22 -3.39 -5.09
C VAL A 70 -1.08 -4.19 -4.45
N VAL A 71 -0.07 -4.59 -5.22
CA VAL A 71 1.11 -5.31 -4.70
C VAL A 71 1.83 -4.48 -3.64
N VAL A 72 2.07 -3.18 -3.92
CA VAL A 72 2.69 -2.27 -2.95
C VAL A 72 1.85 -2.16 -1.69
N ALA A 73 0.55 -1.91 -1.84
CA ALA A 73 -0.37 -1.71 -0.72
C ALA A 73 -0.44 -2.96 0.18
N LEU A 74 -0.59 -4.16 -0.39
CA LEU A 74 -0.61 -5.41 0.37
C LEU A 74 0.70 -5.65 1.11
N CYS A 75 1.84 -5.52 0.43
CA CYS A 75 3.15 -5.68 1.05
C CYS A 75 3.36 -4.67 2.19
N ASN A 76 2.94 -3.42 2.02
CA ASN A 76 3.08 -2.41 3.05
C ASN A 76 2.14 -2.64 4.23
N PHE A 77 0.97 -3.25 3.98
CA PHE A 77 -0.09 -3.45 4.97
C PHE A 77 0.27 -4.47 6.06
N ASP A 78 0.72 -5.67 5.69
CA ASP A 78 1.01 -6.73 6.67
C ASP A 78 2.19 -7.62 6.25
N ASN A 79 2.93 -8.12 7.24
CA ASN A 79 4.11 -8.95 7.02
C ASN A 79 3.79 -10.29 6.32
N THR A 80 2.59 -10.83 6.52
CA THR A 80 2.12 -12.02 5.80
C THR A 80 2.16 -11.82 4.29
N TYR A 81 1.74 -10.65 3.78
CA TYR A 81 1.81 -10.35 2.35
C TYR A 81 3.24 -10.14 1.87
N ARG A 82 4.11 -9.54 2.71
CA ARG A 82 5.54 -9.40 2.38
C ARG A 82 6.21 -10.74 2.15
N VAL A 83 5.94 -11.71 3.03
CA VAL A 83 6.52 -13.06 2.92
C VAL A 83 6.04 -13.74 1.63
N ARG A 84 4.73 -13.72 1.36
CA ARG A 84 4.17 -14.30 0.11
C ARG A 84 4.72 -13.63 -1.14
N ALA A 85 4.84 -12.30 -1.11
CA ALA A 85 5.43 -11.53 -2.20
C ALA A 85 6.91 -11.88 -2.45
N ALA A 86 7.69 -12.13 -1.39
CA ALA A 86 9.08 -12.54 -1.51
C ALA A 86 9.23 -13.89 -2.22
N GLU A 87 8.31 -14.82 -2.00
CA GLU A 87 8.30 -16.14 -2.66
C GLU A 87 8.03 -16.06 -4.17
N LEU A 88 7.38 -14.98 -4.63
CA LEU A 88 7.09 -14.73 -6.05
C LEU A 88 8.25 -14.09 -6.80
N LEU A 89 9.26 -13.57 -6.09
CA LEU A 89 10.42 -12.97 -6.72
C LEU A 89 11.26 -14.06 -7.42
N GLN A 90 11.24 -14.04 -8.76
CA GLN A 90 12.07 -14.92 -9.57
C GLN A 90 13.55 -14.53 -9.55
N GLU A 91 13.85 -13.26 -9.23
CA GLU A 91 15.22 -12.74 -9.20
C GLU A 91 15.92 -13.09 -7.88
N LYS A 92 17.11 -13.71 -7.98
CA LYS A 92 17.97 -13.91 -6.81
C LYS A 92 18.65 -12.59 -6.43
N ILE A 93 18.13 -11.91 -5.42
CA ILE A 93 18.77 -10.75 -4.81
C ILE A 93 19.95 -11.26 -3.97
N SER A 94 21.17 -10.74 -4.21
CA SER A 94 22.34 -11.14 -3.43
C SER A 94 22.29 -10.56 -2.01
N ILE A 95 22.91 -11.23 -1.03
CA ILE A 95 23.01 -10.73 0.36
C ILE A 95 23.70 -9.37 0.39
N LYS A 96 24.70 -9.14 -0.47
CA LYS A 96 25.39 -7.86 -0.59
C LYS A 96 24.45 -6.73 -1.04
N ASP A 97 23.58 -7.02 -2.00
CA ASP A 97 22.57 -6.06 -2.47
C ASP A 97 21.50 -5.80 -1.40
N ALA A 98 21.04 -6.85 -0.71
CA ALA A 98 20.11 -6.75 0.40
C ALA A 98 20.67 -5.89 1.56
N LEU A 99 21.96 -6.02 1.88
CA LEU A 99 22.63 -5.20 2.90
C LEU A 99 22.72 -3.72 2.50
N GLY A 100 22.97 -3.43 1.22
CA GLY A 100 22.95 -2.04 0.71
C GLY A 100 21.56 -1.40 0.77
N TRP A 101 20.50 -2.21 0.70
CA TRP A 101 19.11 -1.76 0.78
C TRP A 101 18.68 -1.49 2.24
N ILE A 102 19.10 -2.32 3.20
CA ILE A 102 18.80 -2.12 4.64
C ILE A 102 19.39 -0.80 5.17
N GLY A 103 20.49 -0.30 4.58
CA GLY A 103 21.22 0.88 5.05
C GLY A 103 20.71 2.25 4.59
N GLY A 104 19.64 2.35 3.80
CA GLY A 104 19.15 3.66 3.33
C GLY A 104 18.25 3.66 2.09
N ALA A 105 17.45 2.62 1.87
CA ALA A 105 16.63 2.51 0.66
C ALA A 105 15.65 3.68 0.48
N SER A 106 15.66 4.28 -0.73
CA SER A 106 14.66 5.25 -1.19
C SER A 106 13.34 4.60 -1.66
N VAL A 107 13.28 3.27 -1.64
CA VAL A 107 12.22 2.44 -2.23
C VAL A 107 11.82 1.35 -1.24
N SER A 108 10.53 1.18 -1.00
CA SER A 108 9.96 0.17 -0.11
C SER A 108 10.07 -1.24 -0.68
N PHE A 109 9.86 -2.25 0.17
CA PHE A 109 9.82 -3.65 -0.29
C PHE A 109 8.70 -3.88 -1.31
N GLY A 110 7.52 -3.32 -1.06
CA GLY A 110 6.38 -3.46 -1.96
C GLY A 110 6.67 -2.88 -3.34
N GLU A 111 7.36 -1.74 -3.40
CA GLU A 111 7.75 -1.11 -4.67
C GLU A 111 8.75 -1.96 -5.46
N LEU A 112 9.68 -2.62 -4.77
CA LEU A 112 10.60 -3.56 -5.39
C LEU A 112 9.85 -4.75 -6.00
N VAL A 113 8.94 -5.37 -5.24
CA VAL A 113 8.15 -6.51 -5.72
C VAL A 113 7.25 -6.11 -6.88
N ALA A 114 6.57 -4.97 -6.77
CA ALA A 114 5.68 -4.47 -7.81
C ALA A 114 6.40 -4.22 -9.14
N HIS A 115 7.67 -3.82 -9.10
CA HIS A 115 8.48 -3.69 -10.31
C HIS A 115 8.85 -5.00 -10.96
N SER A 116 9.05 -6.04 -10.15
CA SER A 116 9.26 -7.42 -10.62
C SER A 116 7.96 -8.10 -11.04
N ALA A 117 6.80 -7.55 -10.69
CA ALA A 117 5.50 -8.12 -11.02
C ALA A 117 5.17 -7.98 -12.51
N THR A 118 5.22 -9.11 -13.21
CA THR A 118 4.73 -9.23 -14.58
C THR A 118 3.20 -9.17 -14.60
N CYS A 119 2.66 -8.45 -15.58
CA CYS A 119 1.22 -8.39 -15.83
C CYS A 119 1.00 -8.21 -17.34
N ASN A 120 1.38 -9.24 -18.09
CA ASN A 120 1.28 -9.26 -19.55
C ASN A 120 0.14 -10.16 -20.04
N SER A 121 -0.53 -10.85 -19.13
CA SER A 121 -1.66 -11.73 -19.40
C SER A 121 -2.65 -11.73 -18.22
N THR A 122 -3.84 -12.27 -18.46
CA THR A 122 -4.81 -12.57 -17.40
C THR A 122 -4.28 -13.62 -16.42
N THR A 123 -3.52 -14.60 -16.91
CA THR A 123 -2.86 -15.62 -16.08
C THR A 123 -1.85 -15.00 -15.12
N ASP A 124 -1.04 -14.03 -15.58
CA ASP A 124 -0.08 -13.32 -14.72
C ASP A 124 -0.83 -12.61 -13.58
N TYR A 125 -1.91 -11.90 -13.92
CA TYR A 125 -2.74 -11.18 -12.96
C TYR A 125 -3.32 -12.12 -11.90
N ILE A 126 -3.95 -13.22 -12.33
CA ILE A 126 -4.53 -14.22 -11.42
C ILE A 126 -3.44 -14.85 -10.55
N THR A 127 -2.26 -15.13 -11.10
CA THR A 127 -1.15 -15.75 -10.37
C THR A 127 -0.69 -14.85 -9.22
N TRP A 128 -0.44 -13.56 -9.50
CA TRP A 128 -0.05 -12.59 -8.48
C TRP A 128 -1.10 -12.47 -7.38
N MET A 129 -2.37 -12.28 -7.75
CA MET A 129 -3.43 -12.11 -6.76
C MET A 129 -3.67 -13.37 -5.94
N SER A 130 -3.68 -14.55 -6.57
CA SER A 130 -3.88 -15.84 -5.89
C SER A 130 -2.78 -16.09 -4.87
N ALA A 131 -1.53 -15.82 -5.24
CA ALA A 131 -0.39 -16.03 -4.36
C ALA A 131 -0.36 -15.05 -3.19
N LEU A 132 -0.61 -13.76 -3.43
CA LEU A 132 -0.64 -12.76 -2.37
C LEU A 132 -1.78 -13.02 -1.38
N LEU A 133 -2.97 -13.40 -1.86
CA LEU A 133 -4.13 -13.64 -1.02
C LEU A 133 -4.18 -15.06 -0.44
N ALA A 134 -3.28 -15.95 -0.86
CA ALA A 134 -3.25 -17.37 -0.51
C ALA A 134 -4.60 -18.07 -0.77
N GLY A 135 -5.13 -17.91 -1.97
CA GLY A 135 -6.41 -18.49 -2.40
C GLY A 135 -6.56 -18.54 -3.91
N ASN A 136 -7.62 -19.17 -4.40
CA ASN A 136 -7.94 -19.13 -5.82
C ASN A 136 -8.64 -17.80 -6.14
N PHE A 137 -7.90 -16.84 -6.68
CA PHE A 137 -8.42 -15.51 -6.98
C PHE A 137 -9.58 -15.54 -8.00
N HIS A 138 -9.54 -16.48 -8.95
CA HIS A 138 -10.61 -16.66 -9.92
C HIS A 138 -11.94 -17.03 -9.25
N ASP A 139 -11.89 -17.95 -8.28
CA ASP A 139 -13.09 -18.37 -7.53
C ASP A 139 -13.56 -17.27 -6.57
N GLN A 140 -12.62 -16.51 -5.99
CA GLN A 140 -12.95 -15.35 -5.17
C GLN A 140 -13.71 -14.28 -5.98
N LEU A 141 -13.29 -13.99 -7.21
CA LEU A 141 -14.00 -13.06 -8.10
C LEU A 141 -15.43 -13.50 -8.40
N LYS A 142 -15.70 -14.81 -8.50
CA LYS A 142 -17.06 -15.34 -8.75
C LYS A 142 -18.04 -15.02 -7.62
N THR A 143 -17.53 -14.78 -6.42
CA THR A 143 -18.32 -14.49 -5.21
C THR A 143 -18.12 -13.06 -4.71
N ALA A 144 -17.34 -12.26 -5.43
CA ALA A 144 -17.05 -10.88 -5.07
C ALA A 144 -18.32 -10.03 -5.20
N VAL A 145 -18.67 -9.34 -4.11
CA VAL A 145 -19.88 -8.54 -3.98
C VAL A 145 -19.51 -7.17 -3.43
N PRO A 146 -20.32 -6.13 -3.65
CA PRO A 146 -20.02 -4.78 -3.16
C PRO A 146 -19.78 -4.77 -1.65
N GLU A 147 -18.74 -4.07 -1.20
CA GLU A 147 -18.29 -4.05 0.19
C GLU A 147 -19.36 -3.48 1.12
N LEU A 148 -20.09 -2.46 0.63
CA LEU A 148 -21.23 -1.88 1.34
C LEU A 148 -22.39 -2.86 1.52
N ASP A 149 -22.64 -3.73 0.55
CA ASP A 149 -23.70 -4.73 0.66
C ASP A 149 -23.35 -5.77 1.74
N VAL A 150 -22.09 -6.20 1.81
CA VAL A 150 -21.58 -7.09 2.87
C VAL A 150 -21.65 -6.41 4.23
N ARG A 151 -21.15 -5.17 4.33
CA ARG A 151 -21.14 -4.38 5.57
C ARG A 151 -22.56 -4.15 6.10
N ASN A 152 -23.51 -3.89 5.21
CA ASN A 152 -24.93 -3.71 5.54
C ASN A 152 -25.69 -5.03 5.73
N LYS A 153 -25.01 -6.19 5.68
CA LYS A 153 -25.59 -7.53 5.85
C LYS A 153 -26.77 -7.79 4.92
N LYS A 154 -26.69 -7.30 3.68
CA LYS A 154 -27.70 -7.57 2.65
C LYS A 154 -27.83 -9.09 2.49
N GLN A 155 -29.06 -9.61 2.50
CA GLN A 155 -29.29 -11.06 2.54
C GLN A 155 -28.84 -11.79 1.26
N ARG A 156 -28.90 -11.11 0.12
CA ARG A 156 -28.53 -11.65 -1.20
C ARG A 156 -27.85 -10.54 -2.01
N PRO A 157 -26.58 -10.27 -1.75
CA PRO A 157 -25.81 -9.34 -2.58
C PRO A 157 -25.54 -9.98 -3.94
N GLU A 158 -25.68 -9.18 -5.01
CA GLU A 158 -25.38 -9.63 -6.36
C GLU A 158 -23.87 -9.57 -6.60
N PRO A 159 -23.27 -10.58 -7.26
CA PRO A 159 -21.87 -10.52 -7.64
C PRO A 159 -21.58 -9.30 -8.53
N ILE A 160 -20.42 -8.67 -8.33
CA ILE A 160 -19.96 -7.55 -9.17
C ILE A 160 -19.77 -8.01 -10.62
N ILE A 161 -19.27 -9.23 -10.79
CA ILE A 161 -19.01 -9.84 -12.09
C ILE A 161 -19.98 -11.02 -12.27
N ALA A 162 -20.90 -10.86 -13.21
CA ALA A 162 -21.89 -11.90 -13.52
C ALA A 162 -21.27 -13.18 -14.13
N ASP A 163 -20.26 -13.01 -14.99
CA ASP A 163 -19.54 -14.12 -15.63
C ASP A 163 -18.04 -13.83 -15.68
N VAL A 164 -17.32 -14.45 -14.75
CA VAL A 164 -15.86 -14.29 -14.60
C VAL A 164 -15.09 -14.93 -15.75
N ASP A 165 -15.60 -16.03 -16.30
CA ASP A 165 -14.95 -16.74 -17.40
C ASP A 165 -15.02 -15.90 -18.69
N LEU A 166 -16.18 -15.29 -18.96
CA LEU A 166 -16.34 -14.32 -20.05
C LEU A 166 -15.48 -13.07 -19.84
N LEU A 167 -15.43 -12.54 -18.61
CA LEU A 167 -14.58 -11.39 -18.26
C LEU A 167 -13.11 -11.66 -18.63
N PHE A 168 -12.56 -12.80 -18.20
CA PHE A 168 -11.17 -13.15 -18.49
C PHE A 168 -10.94 -13.50 -19.95
N SER A 169 -11.92 -14.04 -20.67
CA SER A 169 -11.83 -14.20 -22.12
C SER A 169 -11.63 -12.84 -22.82
N ARG A 170 -12.44 -11.84 -22.48
CA ARG A 170 -12.33 -10.48 -23.05
C ARG A 170 -11.04 -9.77 -22.68
N LEU A 171 -10.58 -9.94 -21.45
CA LEU A 171 -9.29 -9.39 -21.01
C LEU A 171 -8.11 -10.08 -21.69
N SER A 172 -8.20 -11.37 -21.97
CA SER A 172 -7.17 -12.10 -22.71
C SER A 172 -7.03 -11.55 -24.13
N ASP A 173 -8.15 -11.26 -24.79
CA ASP A 173 -8.13 -10.56 -26.09
C ASP A 173 -7.56 -9.14 -25.97
N LEU A 174 -7.85 -8.41 -24.89
CA LEU A 174 -7.27 -7.08 -24.65
C LEU A 174 -5.73 -7.13 -24.55
N PHE A 175 -5.18 -8.06 -23.77
CA PHE A 175 -3.72 -8.26 -23.66
C PHE A 175 -3.11 -8.67 -25.00
N ARG A 176 -3.77 -9.57 -25.74
CA ARG A 176 -3.34 -9.98 -27.08
C ARG A 176 -3.30 -8.81 -28.06
N LEU A 177 -4.36 -7.99 -28.10
CA LEU A 177 -4.39 -6.80 -28.96
C LEU A 177 -3.31 -5.80 -28.56
N ARG A 178 -3.09 -5.56 -27.26
CA ARG A 178 -1.97 -4.72 -26.80
C ARG A 178 -0.63 -5.26 -27.28
N HIS A 179 -0.41 -6.57 -27.26
CA HIS A 179 0.83 -7.16 -27.76
C HIS A 179 1.04 -6.83 -29.25
N ILE A 180 0.03 -7.09 -30.08
CA ILE A 180 0.07 -6.81 -31.52
C ILE A 180 0.32 -5.31 -31.78
N LEU A 181 -0.46 -4.44 -31.15
CA LEU A 181 -0.38 -2.99 -31.36
C LEU A 181 0.95 -2.39 -30.88
N ALA A 182 1.52 -2.92 -29.80
CA ALA A 182 2.77 -2.39 -29.24
C ALA A 182 4.03 -2.95 -29.93
N HIS A 183 3.96 -4.14 -30.54
CA HIS A 183 5.16 -4.85 -30.98
C HIS A 183 5.17 -5.27 -32.45
N GLU A 184 4.04 -5.29 -33.16
CA GLU A 184 3.96 -5.88 -34.52
C GLU A 184 3.73 -4.84 -35.64
N ALA A 185 3.81 -3.54 -35.34
CA ALA A 185 3.49 -2.39 -36.22
C ALA A 185 2.03 -2.35 -36.73
N ALA A 186 1.41 -3.49 -37.03
CA ALA A 186 -0.01 -3.77 -37.21
C ALA A 186 -0.81 -2.68 -37.94
N SER A 187 -0.23 -2.03 -38.96
CA SER A 187 -0.80 -0.82 -39.57
C SER A 187 -2.17 -1.05 -40.21
N GLY A 188 -2.45 -2.26 -40.68
CA GLY A 188 -3.74 -2.67 -41.26
C GLY A 188 -4.78 -3.18 -40.25
N LEU A 189 -4.45 -3.31 -38.96
CA LEU A 189 -5.37 -3.86 -37.96
C LEU A 189 -6.46 -2.83 -37.62
N GLN A 190 -7.68 -3.09 -38.04
CA GLN A 190 -8.84 -2.26 -37.66
C GLN A 190 -9.42 -2.75 -36.33
N VAL A 191 -9.55 -1.85 -35.36
CA VAL A 191 -10.12 -2.16 -34.05
C VAL A 191 -11.43 -1.42 -33.89
N ARG A 192 -12.55 -2.17 -33.87
CA ARG A 192 -13.90 -1.60 -33.73
C ARG A 192 -14.08 -0.95 -32.35
N ASN A 193 -14.68 0.24 -32.33
CA ASN A 193 -14.90 0.99 -31.09
C ASN A 193 -15.75 0.20 -30.08
N SER A 194 -16.76 -0.53 -30.55
CA SER A 194 -17.60 -1.39 -29.70
C SER A 194 -16.80 -2.48 -28.98
N THR A 195 -15.86 -3.12 -29.69
CA THR A 195 -14.96 -4.13 -29.12
C THR A 195 -14.03 -3.53 -28.06
N VAL A 196 -13.45 -2.35 -28.33
CA VAL A 196 -12.59 -1.67 -27.34
C VAL A 196 -13.39 -1.23 -26.13
N SER A 197 -14.60 -0.73 -26.33
CA SER A 197 -15.50 -0.31 -25.26
C SER A 197 -15.88 -1.48 -24.34
N GLU A 198 -16.16 -2.65 -24.90
CA GLU A 198 -16.41 -3.88 -24.12
C GLU A 198 -15.18 -4.28 -23.30
N MET A 199 -13.99 -4.33 -23.92
CA MET A 199 -12.75 -4.68 -23.22
C MET A 199 -12.39 -3.67 -22.12
N HIS A 200 -12.58 -2.38 -22.38
CA HIS A 200 -12.37 -1.31 -21.41
C HIS A 200 -13.32 -1.45 -20.21
N LYS A 201 -14.59 -1.77 -20.48
CA LYS A 201 -15.57 -2.07 -19.41
C LYS A 201 -15.13 -3.29 -18.59
N CYS A 202 -14.66 -4.36 -19.24
CA CYS A 202 -14.11 -5.53 -18.55
C CYS A 202 -12.91 -5.18 -17.66
N ALA A 203 -12.01 -4.28 -18.11
CA ALA A 203 -10.90 -3.82 -17.28
C ALA A 203 -11.39 -3.07 -16.02
N CYS A 204 -12.40 -2.22 -16.16
CA CYS A 204 -13.01 -1.53 -15.02
C CYS A 204 -13.67 -2.52 -14.04
N LEU A 205 -14.41 -3.51 -14.56
CA LEU A 205 -15.04 -4.55 -13.74
C LEU A 205 -14.03 -5.45 -13.02
N LEU A 206 -12.87 -5.73 -13.64
CA LEU A 206 -11.81 -6.47 -12.95
C LEU A 206 -11.27 -5.68 -11.76
N ILE A 207 -11.05 -4.38 -11.91
CA ILE A 207 -10.60 -3.50 -10.81
C ILE A 207 -11.62 -3.51 -9.68
N GLU A 208 -12.89 -3.25 -9.99
CA GLU A 208 -13.97 -3.24 -9.00
C GLU A 208 -14.12 -4.60 -8.29
N GLY A 209 -14.08 -5.70 -9.04
CA GLY A 209 -14.10 -7.05 -8.46
C GLY A 209 -12.87 -7.34 -7.61
N THR A 210 -11.70 -6.84 -8.01
CA THR A 210 -10.45 -7.00 -7.23
C THR A 210 -10.52 -6.23 -5.92
N ASP A 211 -10.99 -4.98 -5.93
CA ASP A 211 -11.17 -4.18 -4.72
C ASP A 211 -12.11 -4.87 -3.72
N ALA A 212 -13.20 -5.47 -4.20
CA ALA A 212 -14.12 -6.22 -3.35
C ALA A 212 -13.49 -7.51 -2.77
N VAL A 213 -12.68 -8.22 -3.55
CA VAL A 213 -11.91 -9.36 -3.04
C VAL A 213 -10.88 -8.90 -2.00
N LEU A 214 -10.15 -7.81 -2.26
CA LEU A 214 -9.19 -7.24 -1.32
C LEU A 214 -9.88 -6.84 -0.01
N TRP A 215 -11.06 -6.22 -0.09
CA TRP A 215 -11.80 -5.83 1.10
C TRP A 215 -12.31 -7.03 1.89
N SER A 216 -12.88 -8.04 1.23
CA SER A 216 -13.38 -9.24 1.90
C SER A 216 -12.29 -10.13 2.49
N THR A 217 -11.02 -9.92 2.12
CA THR A 217 -9.87 -10.75 2.53
C THR A 217 -8.86 -9.99 3.38
N ALA A 218 -8.19 -8.98 2.80
CA ALA A 218 -7.08 -8.26 3.41
C ALA A 218 -7.54 -7.08 4.26
N TYR A 219 -8.60 -6.39 3.83
CA TYR A 219 -8.99 -5.10 4.39
C TYR A 219 -10.33 -5.12 5.13
N GLN A 220 -10.82 -6.30 5.54
CA GLN A 220 -12.17 -6.45 6.11
C GLN A 220 -12.37 -5.60 7.38
N SER A 221 -11.30 -5.42 8.15
CA SER A 221 -11.28 -4.62 9.37
C SER A 221 -11.17 -3.11 9.12
N LEU A 222 -10.85 -2.69 7.89
CA LEU A 222 -10.71 -1.29 7.57
C LEU A 222 -12.07 -0.59 7.44
N PRO A 223 -12.12 0.72 7.75
CA PRO A 223 -13.33 1.52 7.61
C PRO A 223 -13.70 1.74 6.13
N LEU A 224 -14.99 1.72 5.81
CA LEU A 224 -15.53 2.01 4.47
C LEU A 224 -16.13 3.41 4.37
N THR A 225 -16.77 3.88 5.45
CA THR A 225 -17.45 5.18 5.46
C THR A 225 -16.62 6.24 6.19
N GLN A 226 -16.85 7.51 5.88
CA GLN A 226 -16.18 8.61 6.58
C GLN A 226 -16.40 8.57 8.10
N THR A 227 -17.59 8.16 8.55
CA THR A 227 -17.90 7.98 9.96
C THR A 227 -17.06 6.86 10.58
N GLU A 228 -16.98 5.71 9.92
CA GLU A 228 -16.13 4.61 10.37
C GLU A 228 -14.65 5.00 10.35
N MET A 229 -14.19 5.77 9.36
CA MET A 229 -12.81 6.27 9.29
C MET A 229 -12.49 7.16 10.50
N ASN A 230 -13.41 8.07 10.85
CA ASN A 230 -13.26 8.93 12.02
C ASN A 230 -13.22 8.13 13.33
N ILE A 231 -14.10 7.13 13.46
CA ILE A 231 -14.11 6.23 14.63
C ILE A 231 -12.81 5.43 14.70
N HIS A 232 -12.39 4.83 13.59
CA HIS A 232 -11.17 4.04 13.51
C HIS A 232 -9.92 4.88 13.86
N ALA A 233 -9.82 6.10 13.32
CA ALA A 233 -8.71 7.01 13.64
C ALA A 233 -8.68 7.39 15.12
N ALA A 234 -9.84 7.63 15.74
CA ALA A 234 -9.93 7.86 17.18
C ALA A 234 -9.48 6.63 17.98
N GLN A 235 -9.90 5.43 17.59
CA GLN A 235 -9.49 4.17 18.22
C GLN A 235 -7.98 3.92 18.11
N LEU A 236 -7.37 4.24 16.96
CA LEU A 236 -5.92 4.16 16.80
C LEU A 236 -5.20 5.09 17.78
N ALA A 237 -5.63 6.34 17.89
CA ALA A 237 -5.04 7.30 18.82
C ALA A 237 -5.21 6.86 20.29
N THR A 238 -6.38 6.33 20.67
CA THR A 238 -6.61 5.77 22.00
C THR A 238 -5.71 4.57 22.28
N LYS A 239 -5.62 3.62 21.34
CA LYS A 239 -4.76 2.44 21.47
C LYS A 239 -3.28 2.82 21.62
N ALA A 240 -2.82 3.77 20.81
CA ALA A 240 -1.47 4.31 20.90
C ALA A 240 -1.23 4.98 22.27
N ALA A 241 -2.17 5.77 22.76
CA ALA A 241 -2.08 6.41 24.09
C ALA A 241 -1.98 5.37 25.21
N SER A 242 -2.84 4.33 25.19
CA SER A 242 -2.77 3.25 26.19
C SER A 242 -1.43 2.50 26.14
N ALA A 243 -0.86 2.27 24.96
CA ALA A 243 0.46 1.67 24.82
C ALA A 243 1.56 2.58 25.39
N MET A 244 1.49 3.89 25.13
CA MET A 244 2.41 4.88 25.69
C MET A 244 2.34 4.92 27.21
N ASP A 245 1.15 4.88 27.80
CA ASP A 245 0.95 4.89 29.25
C ASP A 245 1.61 3.67 29.92
N VAL A 246 1.52 2.49 29.29
CA VAL A 246 2.21 1.28 29.77
C VAL A 246 3.73 1.50 29.78
N GLU A 247 4.31 2.00 28.69
CA GLU A 247 5.75 2.23 28.60
C GLU A 247 6.22 3.36 29.52
N LEU A 248 5.41 4.40 29.71
CA LEU A 248 5.68 5.48 30.65
C LEU A 248 5.73 4.96 32.08
N ASN A 249 4.78 4.10 32.47
CA ASN A 249 4.76 3.46 33.79
C ASN A 249 5.99 2.58 34.01
N ILE A 250 6.41 1.83 32.99
CA ILE A 250 7.69 1.08 33.02
C ILE A 250 8.85 2.04 33.23
N GLY A 251 8.87 3.16 32.50
CA GLY A 251 9.91 4.18 32.62
C GLY A 251 9.99 4.81 34.01
N LEU A 252 8.84 5.16 34.59
CA LEU A 252 8.75 5.71 35.95
C LEU A 252 9.23 4.67 36.99
N ALA A 253 8.88 3.40 36.82
CA ALA A 253 9.34 2.33 37.69
C ALA A 253 10.85 2.04 37.57
N CYS A 254 11.47 2.38 36.43
CA CYS A 254 12.91 2.22 36.19
C CYS A 254 13.75 3.45 36.57
N ALA A 255 13.13 4.57 36.94
CA ALA A 255 13.84 5.78 37.34
C ALA A 255 14.67 5.54 38.61
N SER A 256 15.93 5.99 38.62
CA SER A 256 16.86 5.73 39.74
C SER A 256 16.52 6.50 41.01
N ASP A 257 15.84 7.64 40.87
CA ASP A 257 15.48 8.52 41.97
C ASP A 257 14.27 9.42 41.63
N SER A 258 13.86 10.22 42.62
CA SER A 258 12.75 11.16 42.50
C SER A 258 12.99 12.27 41.48
N THR A 259 14.24 12.69 41.26
CA THR A 259 14.60 13.74 40.30
C THR A 259 14.33 13.27 38.87
N ILE A 260 14.74 12.05 38.52
CA ILE A 260 14.46 11.47 37.20
C ILE A 260 12.96 11.25 37.00
N THR A 261 12.27 10.82 38.06
CA THR A 261 10.81 10.61 38.04
C THR A 261 10.07 11.92 37.75
N GLU A 262 10.45 13.00 38.45
CA GLU A 262 9.91 14.35 38.24
C GLU A 262 10.22 14.87 36.84
N TRP A 263 11.45 14.70 36.36
CA TRP A 263 11.85 15.08 35.01
C TRP A 263 10.99 14.38 33.94
N LEU A 264 10.84 13.05 34.02
CA LEU A 264 10.09 12.27 33.03
C LEU A 264 8.61 12.67 33.02
N THR A 265 8.02 12.84 34.20
CA THR A 265 6.63 13.28 34.37
C THR A 265 6.41 14.67 33.77
N LYS A 266 7.29 15.63 34.11
CA LYS A 266 7.21 16.99 33.58
C LYS A 266 7.38 17.02 32.07
N HIS A 267 8.39 16.34 31.54
CA HIS A 267 8.65 16.28 30.11
C HIS A 267 7.47 15.64 29.35
N GLN A 268 6.84 14.61 29.92
CA GLN A 268 5.66 14.01 29.31
C GLN A 268 4.46 14.97 29.29
N ALA A 269 4.22 15.70 30.38
CA ALA A 269 3.17 16.71 30.44
C ALA A 269 3.38 17.86 29.45
N GLU A 270 4.62 18.34 29.31
CA GLU A 270 4.98 19.37 28.33
C GLU A 270 4.80 18.88 26.89
N TRP A 271 5.21 17.64 26.61
CA TRP A 271 5.02 17.01 25.30
C TRP A 271 3.54 16.88 24.93
N MET A 272 2.68 16.47 25.86
CA MET A 272 1.23 16.40 25.63
C MET A 272 0.64 17.78 25.30
N ARG A 273 1.05 18.81 26.05
CA ARG A 273 0.61 20.20 25.78
C ARG A 273 1.02 20.66 24.39
N LEU A 274 2.29 20.44 24.02
CA LEU A 274 2.80 20.77 22.68
C LEU A 274 1.98 20.08 21.58
N CYS A 275 1.69 18.79 21.76
CA CYS A 275 0.88 18.05 20.80
C CYS A 275 -0.53 18.63 20.69
N ASP A 276 -1.23 18.83 21.80
CA ASP A 276 -2.59 19.36 21.79
C ASP A 276 -2.66 20.76 21.13
N ASP A 277 -1.70 21.63 21.43
CA ASP A 277 -1.59 22.94 20.77
C ASP A 277 -1.32 22.81 19.27
N TRP A 278 -0.41 21.92 18.85
CA TRP A 278 -0.15 21.63 17.44
C TRP A 278 -1.40 21.14 16.71
N TYR A 279 -2.10 20.14 17.26
CA TYR A 279 -3.31 19.57 16.64
C TYR A 279 -4.43 20.59 16.55
N LYS A 280 -4.62 21.41 17.60
CA LYS A 280 -5.63 22.48 17.62
C LYS A 280 -5.35 23.52 16.53
N ASN A 281 -4.11 23.95 16.37
CA ASN A 281 -3.75 24.99 15.39
C ASN A 281 -3.62 24.45 13.96
N THR A 282 -3.29 23.18 13.79
CA THR A 282 -3.17 22.55 12.46
C THR A 282 -4.54 22.15 11.92
N TYR A 283 -5.32 21.39 12.70
CA TYR A 283 -6.56 20.78 12.22
C TYR A 283 -7.83 21.47 12.73
N GLY A 284 -7.76 22.19 13.87
CA GLY A 284 -8.95 22.74 14.54
C GLY A 284 -9.68 23.81 13.74
N SER A 285 -9.04 24.45 12.77
CA SER A 285 -9.65 25.43 11.85
C SER A 285 -10.01 24.83 10.49
N MET A 286 -9.67 23.57 10.21
CA MET A 286 -9.90 22.96 8.91
C MET A 286 -11.36 22.53 8.76
N GLN A 287 -11.96 22.83 7.61
CA GLN A 287 -13.35 22.49 7.30
C GLN A 287 -13.43 21.17 6.53
N GLY A 288 -14.46 20.38 6.81
CA GLY A 288 -14.75 19.12 6.10
C GLY A 288 -14.71 17.89 7.02
N THR A 289 -15.34 16.81 6.58
CA THR A 289 -15.55 15.60 7.39
C THR A 289 -14.35 14.65 7.46
N MET A 290 -13.32 14.90 6.64
CA MET A 290 -12.11 14.08 6.53
C MET A 290 -11.06 14.40 7.60
N TRP A 291 -10.97 15.66 8.02
CA TRP A 291 -9.93 16.13 8.93
C TRP A 291 -9.87 15.42 10.29
N PRO A 292 -11.00 14.99 10.90
CA PRO A 292 -10.93 14.18 12.11
C PRO A 292 -10.20 12.83 11.90
N SER A 293 -10.37 12.17 10.74
CA SER A 293 -9.63 10.96 10.40
C SER A 293 -8.14 11.24 10.25
N VAL A 294 -7.79 12.29 9.50
CA VAL A 294 -6.39 12.68 9.27
C VAL A 294 -5.70 13.02 10.59
N ALA A 295 -6.33 13.86 11.40
CA ALA A 295 -5.81 14.28 12.70
C ALA A 295 -5.67 13.09 13.67
N GLY A 296 -6.63 12.17 13.71
CA GLY A 296 -6.56 10.99 14.57
C GLY A 296 -5.44 10.03 14.18
N VAL A 297 -5.26 9.77 12.88
CA VAL A 297 -4.14 8.93 12.38
C VAL A 297 -2.79 9.60 12.65
N ASP A 298 -2.67 10.89 12.40
CA ASP A 298 -1.43 11.63 12.67
C ASP A 298 -1.10 11.63 14.18
N ARG A 299 -2.09 11.87 15.04
CA ARG A 299 -1.95 11.79 16.49
C ARG A 299 -1.48 10.41 16.96
N ALA A 300 -2.04 9.34 16.40
CA ALA A 300 -1.59 7.98 16.71
C ALA A 300 -0.10 7.80 16.40
N ARG A 301 0.37 8.23 15.22
CA ARG A 301 1.79 8.12 14.81
C ARG A 301 2.73 8.90 15.71
N VAL A 302 2.35 10.12 16.10
CA VAL A 302 3.16 10.95 17.01
C VAL A 302 3.25 10.32 18.39
N ILE A 303 2.16 9.72 18.90
CA ILE A 303 2.17 8.96 20.15
C ILE A 303 3.04 7.71 20.04
N GLU A 304 2.97 6.96 18.94
CA GLU A 304 3.81 5.79 18.70
C GLU A 304 5.30 6.15 18.67
N ALA A 305 5.66 7.26 18.00
CA ALA A 305 7.03 7.76 17.98
C ALA A 305 7.52 8.12 19.39
N ARG A 306 6.67 8.78 20.19
CA ARG A 306 6.99 9.09 21.59
C ARG A 306 7.13 7.83 22.44
N THR A 307 6.27 6.84 22.22
CA THR A 307 6.32 5.53 22.89
C THR A 307 7.66 4.86 22.63
N GLU A 308 8.16 4.88 21.39
CA GLU A 308 9.47 4.33 21.06
C GLU A 308 10.62 5.12 21.69
N GLN A 309 10.53 6.45 21.77
CA GLN A 309 11.52 7.26 22.51
C GLN A 309 11.61 6.84 23.98
N ILE A 310 10.46 6.62 24.63
CA ILE A 310 10.41 6.14 26.03
C ILE A 310 11.04 4.75 26.13
N ARG A 311 10.69 3.82 25.24
CA ARG A 311 11.31 2.47 25.20
C ARG A 311 12.82 2.51 25.04
N GLN A 312 13.32 3.36 24.15
CA GLN A 312 14.76 3.53 23.94
C GLN A 312 15.44 4.07 25.19
N TRP A 313 14.85 5.07 25.84
CA TRP A 313 15.36 5.58 27.11
C TRP A 313 15.38 4.49 28.19
N VAL A 314 14.29 3.72 28.34
CA VAL A 314 14.21 2.57 29.27
C VAL A 314 15.33 1.56 29.02
N ARG A 315 15.61 1.21 27.76
CA ARG A 315 16.70 0.28 27.40
C ARG A 315 18.08 0.81 27.77
N VAL A 316 18.29 2.12 27.73
CA VAL A 316 19.57 2.75 28.10
C VAL A 316 19.76 2.72 29.61
N ILE A 317 18.73 3.06 30.40
CA ILE A 317 18.83 3.08 31.86
C ILE A 317 18.80 1.68 32.48
N ARG A 318 18.19 0.72 31.78
CA ARG A 318 18.14 -0.70 32.16
C ARG A 318 18.56 -1.56 30.97
N PRO A 319 19.87 -1.75 30.74
CA PRO A 319 20.34 -2.70 29.76
C PRO A 319 19.78 -4.08 30.13
N PRO A 320 19.39 -4.93 29.16
CA PRO A 320 19.05 -6.31 29.46
C PRO A 320 20.19 -6.94 30.24
N GLU A 321 19.87 -7.64 31.33
CA GLU A 321 20.87 -8.40 32.09
C GLU A 321 21.60 -9.30 31.11
N ASN A 322 22.89 -9.01 30.88
CA ASN A 322 23.77 -9.86 30.10
C ASN A 322 23.79 -11.23 30.79
N ASN A 323 23.03 -12.19 30.28
CA ASN A 323 23.28 -13.59 30.53
C ASN A 323 24.71 -13.88 30.04
N GLY A 324 25.64 -13.86 30.98
CA GLY A 324 27.09 -13.89 30.85
C GLY A 324 27.65 -14.17 29.46
N LYS A 325 28.10 -13.12 28.77
CA LYS A 325 29.32 -13.08 27.94
C LYS A 325 29.59 -11.62 27.55
N GLN A 326 30.34 -10.94 28.40
CA GLN A 326 30.99 -9.68 28.06
C GLN A 326 32.01 -9.92 26.94
N GLN A 327 31.81 -9.29 25.79
CA GLN A 327 32.91 -8.83 24.94
C GLN A 327 32.79 -7.31 24.87
N TYR A 328 33.46 -6.64 25.82
CA TYR A 328 33.67 -5.20 25.74
C TYR A 328 34.55 -4.90 24.53
N CYS A 329 33.99 -4.24 23.52
CA CYS A 329 34.77 -3.38 22.64
C CYS A 329 34.76 -1.99 23.29
N GLY A 330 35.89 -1.60 23.88
CA GLY A 330 36.04 -0.32 24.55
C GLY A 330 35.92 0.84 23.57
N PHE A 331 34.98 1.75 23.82
CA PHE A 331 35.07 3.12 23.35
C PHE A 331 35.75 3.95 24.43
N GLY A 332 37.09 3.96 24.40
CA GLY A 332 37.89 4.98 25.06
C GLY A 332 37.95 6.20 24.15
N GLY A 333 37.29 7.27 24.55
CA GLY A 333 37.34 8.57 23.87
C GLY A 333 36.77 9.61 24.79
N SER A 334 37.63 10.19 25.63
CA SER A 334 37.33 11.36 26.45
C SER A 334 36.90 12.51 25.53
N PHE A 335 35.68 12.99 25.74
CA PHE A 335 35.33 14.36 25.36
C PHE A 335 35.70 15.24 26.54
N ASP A 336 36.88 15.86 26.46
CA ASP A 336 37.19 17.05 27.26
C ASP A 336 36.51 18.25 26.60
N TYR A 337 35.83 19.04 27.43
CA TYR A 337 35.15 20.29 27.09
C TYR A 337 36.11 21.42 26.72
#